data_AF-A0A828Z6T3-F1
#
_entry.id   AF-A0A828Z6T3-F1
#
_cell.length_a   1.000
_cell.length_b   1.000
_cell.length_c   1.000
_cell.angle_alpha   90.00
_cell.angle_beta   90.00
_cell.angle_gamma   90.00
#
_symmetry.space_group_name_H-M   'P 1'
#
loop_
_entity.id
_entity.type
_entity.pdbx_description
1 polymer ?
#
loop_
_entity_poly.entity_id
_entity_poly.type
_entity_poly.pdbx_seq_one_letter_code
_entity_poly.pdbx_strand_id
1 'polypeptide(L)'
;MAVFNPTKTRTWSKNTPADGDLIDDEIDRLYDNDQYSKDRIDVTDANILNLLIPLGSIIEDNLNIAPTSIFKEANAQSISRTTFSTLWDLVHKTVAGIVPATDRITVNAHGFIEGQLVKFAFTGGGITGLTNYYVRNPTTNDFQISLTATGSILDLTSSQTGDIITNVEYGFGDGSTTFNIPDRRGVFPRGAGVRGTRAKAAGGNYDGGPVGYAGQDRFQGL
;
A
#
# COMPACT_ATOMS: atom_id res chain seq x y z
N MET A 1 -27.20 -25.07 -22.81
CA MET A 1 -26.92 -25.95 -23.95
C MET A 1 -25.80 -25.29 -24.74
N ALA A 2 -24.61 -25.91 -24.83
CA ALA A 2 -23.50 -25.31 -25.57
C ALA A 2 -23.92 -25.15 -27.04
N VAL A 3 -23.85 -23.93 -27.57
CA VAL A 3 -24.13 -23.66 -28.98
C VAL A 3 -22.87 -24.00 -29.75
N PHE A 4 -22.81 -25.21 -30.32
CA PHE A 4 -21.72 -25.61 -31.19
C PHE A 4 -21.68 -24.69 -32.40
N ASN A 5 -20.51 -24.18 -32.76
CA ASN A 5 -20.35 -23.35 -33.95
C ASN A 5 -20.65 -24.21 -35.20
N PRO A 6 -21.77 -23.96 -35.91
CA PRO A 6 -22.20 -24.83 -37.01
C PRO A 6 -21.30 -24.74 -38.24
N THR A 7 -20.36 -23.78 -38.28
CA THR A 7 -19.39 -23.64 -39.38
C THR A 7 -18.13 -24.49 -39.20
N LYS A 8 -17.86 -25.02 -37.98
CA LYS A 8 -16.77 -25.98 -37.76
C LYS A 8 -17.28 -27.40 -38.00
N THR A 9 -17.32 -27.82 -39.27
CA THR A 9 -17.60 -29.21 -39.65
C THR A 9 -16.34 -29.82 -40.25
N ARG A 10 -15.95 -31.01 -39.79
CA ARG A 10 -14.88 -31.81 -40.39
C ARG A 10 -15.50 -33.14 -40.82
N THR A 11 -15.52 -33.40 -42.12
CA THR A 11 -16.20 -34.57 -42.67
C THR A 11 -15.18 -35.64 -43.03
N TRP A 12 -15.19 -36.74 -42.30
CA TRP A 12 -14.40 -37.93 -42.62
C TRP A 12 -15.19 -38.74 -43.65
N SER A 13 -14.59 -39.04 -44.79
CA SER A 13 -15.24 -39.78 -45.87
C SER A 13 -14.35 -40.94 -46.32
N LYS A 14 -14.90 -41.88 -47.11
CA LYS A 14 -14.12 -42.98 -47.70
C LYS A 14 -12.99 -42.53 -48.64
N ASN A 15 -12.95 -41.25 -48.99
CA ASN A 15 -11.95 -40.61 -49.84
C ASN A 15 -10.91 -39.84 -49.03
N THR A 16 -11.03 -39.78 -47.70
CA THR A 16 -10.07 -39.15 -46.81
C THR A 16 -8.76 -39.95 -46.84
N PRO A 17 -7.60 -39.32 -47.10
CA PRO A 17 -6.31 -40.00 -47.08
C PRO A 17 -6.06 -40.71 -45.75
N ALA A 18 -5.44 -41.90 -45.80
CA ALA A 18 -5.07 -42.69 -44.62
C ALA A 18 -3.65 -42.37 -44.12
N ASP A 19 -3.12 -41.21 -44.48
CA ASP A 19 -1.78 -40.72 -44.14
C ASP A 19 -1.65 -40.29 -42.68
N GLY A 20 -2.76 -39.99 -42.00
CA GLY A 20 -2.78 -39.64 -40.59
C GLY A 20 -2.68 -38.13 -40.32
N ASP A 21 -2.25 -37.34 -41.30
CA ASP A 21 -2.10 -35.88 -41.22
C ASP A 21 -3.36 -35.18 -40.73
N LEU A 22 -4.52 -35.65 -41.17
CA LEU A 22 -5.79 -35.08 -40.73
C LEU A 22 -6.08 -35.39 -39.26
N ILE A 23 -5.67 -36.54 -38.74
CA ILE A 23 -5.81 -36.86 -37.31
C ILE A 23 -4.86 -35.99 -36.49
N ASP A 24 -3.63 -35.79 -36.96
CA ASP A 24 -2.62 -34.96 -36.29
C ASP A 24 -3.08 -33.49 -36.21
N ASP A 25 -3.57 -32.93 -37.30
CA ASP A 25 -4.21 -31.60 -37.35
C ASP A 25 -5.42 -31.47 -36.39
N GLU A 26 -6.09 -32.59 -36.05
CA GLU A 26 -7.16 -32.57 -35.06
C GLU A 26 -6.62 -32.49 -33.64
N ILE A 27 -5.63 -33.33 -33.36
CA ILE A 27 -4.97 -33.41 -32.06
C ILE A 27 -4.31 -32.08 -31.73
N ASP A 28 -3.62 -31.45 -32.67
CA ASP A 28 -2.99 -30.14 -32.47
C ASP A 28 -4.02 -29.06 -32.16
N ARG A 29 -5.15 -29.02 -32.89
CA ARG A 29 -6.22 -28.04 -32.61
C ARG A 29 -6.91 -28.28 -31.27
N LEU A 30 -7.04 -29.55 -30.85
CA LEU A 30 -7.58 -29.88 -29.53
C LEU A 30 -6.59 -29.45 -28.44
N TYR A 31 -5.30 -29.75 -28.63
CA TYR A 31 -4.22 -29.33 -27.74
C TYR A 31 -4.17 -27.81 -27.59
N ASP A 32 -4.29 -27.04 -28.68
CA ASP A 32 -4.33 -25.58 -28.63
C ASP A 32 -5.54 -25.05 -27.84
N ASN A 33 -6.72 -25.67 -27.99
CA ASN A 33 -7.91 -25.28 -27.22
C ASN A 33 -7.76 -25.62 -25.73
N ASP A 34 -7.16 -26.76 -25.42
CA ASP A 34 -6.91 -27.20 -24.05
C ASP A 34 -5.85 -26.30 -23.38
N GLN A 35 -4.79 -25.94 -24.11
CA GLN A 35 -3.79 -24.98 -23.66
C GLN A 35 -4.41 -23.60 -23.42
N TYR A 36 -5.24 -23.10 -24.34
CA TYR A 36 -5.95 -21.84 -24.14
C TYR A 36 -6.86 -21.88 -22.90
N SER A 37 -7.58 -22.99 -22.70
CA SER A 37 -8.45 -23.18 -21.54
C SER A 37 -7.64 -23.22 -20.24
N LYS A 38 -6.48 -23.90 -20.24
CA LYS A 38 -5.55 -23.93 -19.13
C LYS A 38 -5.01 -22.54 -18.81
N ASP A 39 -4.56 -21.79 -19.81
CA ASP A 39 -4.05 -20.42 -19.60
C ASP A 39 -5.13 -19.51 -18.99
N ARG A 40 -6.39 -19.65 -19.43
CA ARG A 40 -7.53 -18.89 -18.87
C ARG A 40 -7.84 -19.28 -17.43
N ILE A 41 -7.72 -20.57 -17.08
CA ILE A 41 -7.88 -21.07 -15.70
C ILE A 41 -6.72 -20.55 -14.84
N ASP A 42 -5.48 -20.68 -15.28
CA ASP A 42 -4.29 -20.22 -14.55
C ASP A 42 -4.38 -18.70 -14.27
N VAL A 43 -4.83 -17.91 -15.25
CA VAL A 43 -5.12 -16.46 -15.07
C VAL A 43 -6.25 -16.22 -14.06
N THR A 44 -7.30 -17.03 -14.10
CA THR A 44 -8.43 -16.90 -13.17
C THR A 44 -8.04 -17.28 -11.75
N ASP A 45 -7.29 -18.36 -11.56
CA ASP A 45 -6.76 -18.80 -10.27
C ASP A 45 -5.81 -17.76 -9.69
N ALA A 46 -4.94 -17.16 -10.51
CA ALA A 46 -4.13 -16.03 -10.10
C ALA A 46 -4.98 -14.82 -9.65
N ASN A 47 -6.07 -14.51 -10.37
CA ASN A 47 -6.97 -13.42 -10.01
C ASN A 47 -7.80 -13.70 -8.75
N ILE A 48 -8.22 -14.95 -8.53
CA ILE A 48 -9.00 -15.37 -7.35
C ILE A 48 -8.11 -15.46 -6.11
N LEU A 49 -6.86 -15.93 -6.23
CA LEU A 49 -5.87 -15.82 -5.17
C LEU A 49 -5.55 -14.35 -4.83
N ASN A 50 -5.65 -13.46 -5.81
CA ASN A 50 -5.55 -12.02 -5.65
C ASN A 50 -6.85 -11.35 -5.16
N LEU A 51 -7.87 -12.07 -4.68
CA LEU A 51 -9.07 -11.46 -4.08
C LEU A 51 -8.64 -10.46 -2.98
N LEU A 52 -8.71 -9.17 -3.36
CA LEU A 52 -7.79 -8.12 -2.96
C LEU A 52 -7.83 -7.82 -1.46
N ILE A 53 -6.82 -8.24 -0.73
CA ILE A 53 -6.39 -7.57 0.50
C ILE A 53 -5.34 -6.55 0.05
N PRO A 54 -5.65 -5.24 0.02
CA PRO A 54 -4.70 -4.22 -0.42
C PRO A 54 -3.39 -4.30 0.36
N LEU A 55 -2.27 -4.02 -0.30
CA LEU A 55 -0.97 -3.91 0.37
C LEU A 55 -1.05 -2.88 1.51
N GLY A 56 -0.52 -3.27 2.68
CA GLY A 56 -0.58 -2.48 3.91
C GLY A 56 -1.84 -2.74 4.77
N SER A 57 -2.75 -3.61 4.34
CA SER A 57 -3.87 -4.05 5.17
C SER A 57 -3.41 -4.83 6.40
N ILE A 58 -4.13 -4.64 7.50
CA ILE A 58 -3.93 -5.37 8.74
C ILE A 58 -5.15 -6.27 8.93
N ILE A 59 -4.90 -7.56 9.18
CA ILE A 59 -5.93 -8.56 9.47
C ILE A 59 -5.80 -9.05 10.92
N GLU A 60 -6.92 -9.48 11.51
CA GLU A 60 -6.90 -10.26 12.74
C GLU A 60 -6.76 -11.75 12.37
N ASP A 61 -5.81 -12.44 13.00
CA ASP A 61 -5.56 -13.87 12.79
C ASP A 61 -5.60 -14.61 14.13
N ASN A 62 -6.81 -14.90 14.60
CA ASN A 62 -7.03 -15.54 15.90
C ASN A 62 -6.55 -16.99 15.97
N LEU A 63 -6.31 -17.63 14.82
CA LEU A 63 -5.90 -19.04 14.73
C LEU A 63 -4.42 -19.20 14.34
N ASN A 64 -3.71 -18.10 14.07
CA ASN A 64 -2.33 -18.11 13.61
C ASN A 64 -2.13 -18.97 12.33
N ILE A 65 -3.02 -18.77 11.35
CA ILE A 65 -3.04 -19.49 10.07
C ILE A 65 -2.83 -18.58 8.86
N ALA A 66 -2.50 -17.30 9.06
CA ALA A 66 -2.24 -16.37 7.98
C ALA A 66 -1.05 -16.86 7.12
N PRO A 67 -1.21 -16.95 5.78
CA PRO A 67 -0.15 -17.42 4.92
C PRO A 67 1.03 -16.43 4.89
N THR A 68 2.23 -16.92 5.24
CA THR A 68 3.47 -16.14 5.28
C THR A 68 3.94 -15.64 3.90
N SER A 69 3.35 -16.15 2.82
CA SER A 69 3.60 -15.70 1.45
C SER A 69 3.01 -14.33 1.15
N ILE A 70 1.96 -13.92 1.86
CA ILE A 70 1.25 -12.65 1.63
C ILE A 70 1.06 -11.82 2.91
N PHE A 71 1.26 -12.42 4.10
CA PHE A 71 1.19 -11.73 5.39
C PHE A 71 2.52 -11.73 6.13
N LYS A 72 2.73 -10.67 6.91
CA LYS A 72 3.87 -10.49 7.79
C LYS A 72 3.40 -9.96 9.14
N GLU A 73 3.97 -10.51 10.22
CA GLU A 73 3.64 -10.10 11.59
C GLU A 73 3.93 -8.61 11.84
N ALA A 74 2.92 -7.83 12.22
CA ALA A 74 3.07 -6.41 12.53
C ALA A 74 3.63 -6.18 13.96
N ASN A 75 4.92 -6.45 14.15
CA ASN A 75 5.59 -6.47 15.46
C ASN A 75 6.82 -5.55 15.55
N ALA A 76 6.84 -4.45 14.78
CA ALA A 76 7.98 -3.51 14.67
C ALA A 76 9.27 -4.05 14.03
N GLN A 77 9.26 -5.29 13.49
CA GLN A 77 10.45 -5.85 12.86
C GLN A 77 10.94 -5.01 11.67
N SER A 78 12.25 -5.05 11.45
CA SER A 78 12.87 -4.49 10.25
C SER A 78 12.81 -5.53 9.13
N ILE A 79 12.29 -5.16 7.97
CA ILE A 79 12.17 -6.01 6.78
C ILE A 79 12.88 -5.39 5.57
N SER A 80 13.25 -6.23 4.60
CA SER A 80 14.01 -5.81 3.42
C SER A 80 13.22 -4.89 2.49
N ARG A 81 13.81 -3.75 2.10
CA ARG A 81 13.25 -2.85 1.07
C ARG A 81 13.23 -3.50 -0.32
N THR A 82 14.15 -4.41 -0.62
CA THR A 82 14.21 -5.07 -1.94
C THR A 82 13.17 -6.18 -2.07
N THR A 83 12.95 -6.94 -0.99
CA THR A 83 11.96 -8.01 -0.96
C THR A 83 10.53 -7.46 -0.93
N PHE A 84 10.32 -6.35 -0.22
CA PHE A 84 9.01 -5.72 -0.04
C PHE A 84 8.94 -4.33 -0.70
N SER A 85 9.48 -4.22 -1.92
CA SER A 85 9.61 -2.94 -2.64
C SER A 85 8.26 -2.27 -2.89
N THR A 86 7.26 -3.04 -3.32
CA THR A 86 5.91 -2.52 -3.59
C THR A 86 5.24 -1.92 -2.34
N LEU A 87 5.43 -2.55 -1.17
CA LEU A 87 4.95 -2.00 0.10
C LEU A 87 5.74 -0.75 0.51
N TRP A 88 7.06 -0.79 0.33
CA TRP A 88 7.92 0.35 0.63
C TRP A 88 7.53 1.58 -0.21
N ASP A 89 7.33 1.41 -1.52
CA ASP A 89 6.96 2.50 -2.44
C ASP A 89 5.61 3.16 -2.14
N LEU A 90 4.71 2.46 -1.44
CA LEU A 90 3.44 3.02 -0.98
C LEU A 90 3.63 4.02 0.17
N VAL A 91 4.58 3.78 1.07
CA VAL A 91 4.81 4.61 2.25
C VAL A 91 5.96 5.59 2.09
N HIS A 92 6.92 5.30 1.21
CA HIS A 92 8.14 6.08 0.98
C HIS A 92 8.04 6.97 -0.26
N LYS A 93 8.66 8.15 -0.16
CA LYS A 93 8.98 9.05 -1.27
C LYS A 93 10.35 9.67 -1.03
N THR A 94 10.88 10.37 -2.04
CA THR A 94 12.14 11.09 -1.97
C THR A 94 11.93 12.59 -2.11
N VAL A 95 12.52 13.36 -1.21
CA VAL A 95 12.61 14.82 -1.28
C VAL A 95 13.64 15.19 -2.34
N ALA A 96 13.18 15.88 -3.40
CA ALA A 96 14.01 16.34 -4.50
C ALA A 96 14.78 17.62 -4.13
N GLY A 97 14.28 18.40 -3.19
CA GLY A 97 14.90 19.63 -2.72
C GLY A 97 13.98 20.41 -1.79
N ILE A 98 14.55 21.37 -1.07
CA ILE A 98 13.81 22.35 -0.27
C ILE A 98 14.09 23.74 -0.83
N VAL A 99 13.07 24.60 -0.87
CA VAL A 99 13.17 25.99 -1.25
C VAL A 99 12.93 26.86 -0.01
N PRO A 100 14.01 27.25 0.72
CA PRO A 100 13.94 28.05 1.94
C PRO A 100 13.14 29.35 1.80
N ALA A 101 13.29 30.04 0.68
CA ALA A 101 12.63 31.33 0.45
C ALA A 101 11.08 31.27 0.46
N THR A 102 10.51 30.07 0.35
CA THR A 102 9.07 29.84 0.34
C THR A 102 8.62 28.73 1.31
N ASP A 103 9.54 28.18 2.10
CA ASP A 103 9.31 27.03 2.98
C ASP A 103 8.70 25.80 2.28
N ARG A 104 8.99 25.62 0.98
CA ARG A 104 8.40 24.53 0.19
C ARG A 104 9.36 23.36 0.04
N ILE A 105 8.86 22.16 0.29
CA ILE A 105 9.54 20.89 0.13
C ILE A 105 9.04 20.26 -1.16
N THR A 106 9.95 19.97 -2.09
CA THR A 106 9.61 19.37 -3.39
C THR A 106 9.66 17.86 -3.30
N VAL A 107 8.52 17.22 -3.55
CA VAL A 107 8.38 15.77 -3.74
C VAL A 107 7.44 15.58 -4.92
N ASN A 108 7.94 15.16 -6.08
CA ASN A 108 7.12 15.09 -7.28
C ASN A 108 6.00 14.05 -7.17
N ALA A 109 4.79 14.41 -7.64
CA ALA A 109 3.62 13.54 -7.64
C ALA A 109 3.38 12.83 -6.30
N HIS A 110 3.51 13.59 -5.19
CA HIS A 110 3.50 13.02 -3.85
C HIS A 110 2.13 12.50 -3.41
N GLY A 111 1.04 13.08 -3.92
CA GLY A 111 -0.33 12.67 -3.60
C GLY A 111 -0.74 12.95 -2.14
N PHE A 112 -0.01 13.81 -1.44
CA PHE A 112 -0.28 14.14 -0.04
C PHE A 112 -1.45 15.09 0.08
N ILE A 113 -2.17 14.97 1.19
CA ILE A 113 -3.31 15.82 1.51
C ILE A 113 -3.02 16.73 2.71
N GLU A 114 -3.78 17.80 2.82
CA GLU A 114 -3.69 18.75 3.94
C GLU A 114 -3.87 18.02 5.28
N GLY A 115 -2.97 18.28 6.23
CA GLY A 115 -3.01 17.71 7.58
C GLY A 115 -2.51 16.26 7.66
N GLN A 116 -2.01 15.68 6.57
CA GLN A 116 -1.39 14.35 6.61
C GLN A 116 -0.11 14.35 7.43
N LEU A 117 0.11 13.29 8.22
CA LEU A 117 1.36 13.10 8.97
C LEU A 117 2.48 12.58 8.05
N VAL A 118 3.66 13.16 8.19
CA VAL A 118 4.89 12.73 7.51
C VAL A 118 6.08 12.73 8.46
N LYS A 119 7.12 11.99 8.12
CA LYS A 119 8.38 11.91 8.87
C LYS A 119 9.56 11.87 7.90
N PHE A 120 10.65 12.54 8.25
CA PHE A 120 11.86 12.61 7.43
C PHE A 120 12.98 11.75 8.02
N ALA A 121 13.81 11.17 7.15
CA ALA A 121 14.99 10.38 7.56
C ALA A 121 16.19 11.24 7.94
N PHE A 122 16.19 12.52 7.58
CA PHE A 122 17.33 13.42 7.69
C PHE A 122 17.04 14.58 8.63
N THR A 123 18.13 15.21 9.11
CA THR A 123 18.11 16.45 9.90
C THR A 123 18.85 17.54 9.14
N GLY A 124 18.32 18.76 9.17
CA GLY A 124 18.91 19.96 8.55
C GLY A 124 17.87 20.78 7.79
N GLY A 125 18.22 22.02 7.43
CA GLY A 125 17.28 22.94 6.78
C GLY A 125 16.04 23.28 7.60
N GLY A 126 16.13 23.23 8.94
CA GLY A 126 15.00 23.42 9.85
C GLY A 126 14.22 22.14 10.19
N ILE A 127 14.50 21.02 9.50
CA ILE A 127 13.87 19.72 9.76
C ILE A 127 14.68 18.92 10.77
N THR A 128 13.99 18.30 11.73
CA THR A 128 14.55 17.31 12.65
C THR A 128 14.11 15.92 12.21
N GLY A 129 15.05 15.03 11.93
CA GLY A 129 14.78 13.66 11.54
C GLY A 129 13.95 12.91 12.59
N LEU A 130 13.19 11.93 12.12
CA LEU A 130 12.30 11.09 12.94
C LEU A 130 11.16 11.81 13.68
N THR A 131 11.06 13.14 13.52
CA THR A 131 9.97 13.95 14.08
C THR A 131 8.76 13.91 13.15
N ASN A 132 7.57 13.87 13.74
CA ASN A 132 6.31 13.90 13.01
C ASN A 132 5.96 15.34 12.63
N TYR A 133 5.63 15.55 11.36
CA TYR A 133 5.19 16.83 10.81
C TYR A 133 3.84 16.67 10.11
N TYR A 134 3.07 17.74 10.05
CA TYR A 134 1.83 17.80 9.31
C TYR A 134 2.05 18.50 7.97
N VAL A 135 1.55 17.91 6.89
CA VAL A 135 1.56 18.49 5.54
C VAL A 135 0.61 19.69 5.51
N ARG A 136 1.09 20.80 4.93
CA ARG A 136 0.37 22.07 4.80
C ARG A 136 0.48 22.58 3.37
N ASN A 137 -0.60 23.17 2.86
CA ASN A 137 -0.68 23.78 1.53
C ASN A 137 -0.08 22.91 0.40
N PRO A 138 -0.45 21.62 0.30
CA PRO A 138 0.08 20.75 -0.74
C PRO A 138 -0.38 21.18 -2.13
N THR A 139 0.51 21.05 -3.11
CA THR A 139 0.19 21.04 -4.53
C THR A 139 0.38 19.62 -5.08
N THR A 140 0.63 19.47 -6.38
CA THR A 140 0.98 18.17 -6.96
C THR A 140 2.42 17.75 -6.65
N ASN A 141 3.34 18.71 -6.54
CA ASN A 141 4.78 18.45 -6.51
C ASN A 141 5.50 19.03 -5.30
N ASP A 142 4.81 19.81 -4.47
CA ASP A 142 5.41 20.42 -3.30
C ASP A 142 4.40 20.71 -2.20
N PHE A 143 4.90 20.92 -1.01
CA PHE A 143 4.10 21.23 0.17
C PHE A 143 4.94 21.97 1.20
N GLN A 144 4.29 22.52 2.20
CA GLN A 144 4.90 23.09 3.39
C GLN A 144 4.60 22.18 4.58
N ILE A 145 5.27 22.38 5.72
CA ILE A 145 5.05 21.55 6.91
C ILE A 145 4.83 22.37 8.17
N SER A 146 4.20 21.77 9.17
CA SER A 146 4.02 22.34 10.52
C SER A 146 4.18 21.27 11.60
N LEU A 147 4.41 21.70 12.85
CA LEU A 147 4.49 20.80 14.02
C LEU A 147 3.11 20.39 14.55
N THR A 148 2.06 21.10 14.18
CA THR A 148 0.67 20.81 14.57
C THR A 148 -0.25 20.85 13.35
N ALA A 149 -1.39 20.15 13.40
CA ALA A 149 -2.28 19.93 12.24
C ALA A 149 -2.73 21.22 11.53
N THR A 150 -2.89 22.31 12.27
CA THR A 150 -3.30 23.64 11.78
C THR A 150 -2.34 24.75 12.22
N GLY A 151 -1.10 24.38 12.56
CA GLY A 151 -0.10 25.31 13.07
C GLY A 151 0.53 26.20 12.00
N SER A 152 1.36 27.13 12.46
CA SER A 152 2.22 27.94 11.60
C SER A 152 3.14 27.07 10.76
N ILE A 153 3.45 27.53 9.56
CA ILE A 153 4.43 26.91 8.67
C ILE A 153 5.80 26.92 9.36
N LEU A 154 6.50 25.80 9.26
CA LEU A 154 7.88 25.65 9.73
C LEU A 154 8.82 26.43 8.81
N ASP A 155 9.65 27.28 9.40
CA ASP A 155 10.70 28.01 8.69
C ASP A 155 11.81 27.04 8.25
N LEU A 156 12.05 26.95 6.94
CA LEU A 156 13.05 26.09 6.34
C LEU A 156 14.28 26.89 5.95
N THR A 157 15.46 26.47 6.42
CA THR A 157 16.66 27.32 6.39
C THR A 157 17.68 26.97 5.32
N SER A 158 17.60 25.77 4.72
CA SER A 158 18.50 25.34 3.65
C SER A 158 17.85 24.26 2.79
N SER A 159 18.34 24.10 1.55
CA SER A 159 17.94 22.95 0.71
C SER A 159 18.43 21.65 1.34
N GLN A 160 17.62 20.59 1.26
CA GLN A 160 17.98 19.23 1.65
C GLN A 160 17.34 18.22 0.69
N THR A 161 17.94 17.03 0.61
CA THR A 161 17.41 15.86 -0.09
C THR A 161 17.42 14.66 0.83
N GLY A 162 16.49 13.73 0.64
CA GLY A 162 16.47 12.47 1.39
C GLY A 162 15.10 11.83 1.44
N ASP A 163 14.98 10.82 2.29
CA ASP A 163 13.77 9.99 2.39
C ASP A 163 12.70 10.64 3.27
N ILE A 164 11.44 10.47 2.85
CA ILE A 164 10.24 10.84 3.61
C ILE A 164 9.26 9.67 3.60
N ILE A 165 8.53 9.49 4.70
CA ILE A 165 7.42 8.52 4.79
C ILE A 165 6.11 9.19 5.19
N THR A 166 5.00 8.68 4.66
CA THR A 166 3.63 9.20 4.83
C THR A 166 2.77 8.47 5.85
N ASN A 167 3.14 7.24 6.20
CA ASN A 167 2.54 6.52 7.30
C ASN A 167 3.59 6.43 8.40
N VAL A 168 3.47 7.32 9.40
CA VAL A 168 4.47 7.48 10.45
C VAL A 168 4.58 6.31 11.42
N GLU A 169 3.70 5.31 11.28
CA GLU A 169 3.79 4.01 11.96
C GLU A 169 4.90 3.13 11.39
N TYR A 170 5.29 3.36 10.13
CA TYR A 170 6.47 2.76 9.52
C TYR A 170 7.73 3.53 9.96
N GLY A 171 8.88 2.89 9.81
CA GLY A 171 10.18 3.47 10.12
C GLY A 171 11.20 3.24 9.01
N PHE A 172 12.29 4.00 9.05
CA PHE A 172 13.34 3.95 8.03
C PHE A 172 14.28 2.73 8.13
N GLY A 173 14.09 1.85 9.12
CA GLY A 173 14.96 0.68 9.33
C GLY A 173 16.39 1.09 9.67
N ASP A 174 17.34 0.42 9.03
CA ASP A 174 18.77 0.75 9.02
C ASP A 174 19.12 2.03 8.20
N GLY A 175 18.12 2.69 7.61
CA GLY A 175 18.30 3.87 6.78
C GLY A 175 18.76 3.59 5.35
N SER A 176 18.89 2.32 4.93
CA SER A 176 19.41 1.96 3.61
C SER A 176 18.72 0.75 2.99
N THR A 177 18.82 -0.42 3.62
CA THR A 177 18.38 -1.70 3.02
C THR A 177 17.08 -2.23 3.61
N THR A 178 16.63 -1.66 4.72
CA THR A 178 15.47 -2.14 5.47
C THR A 178 14.50 -1.03 5.86
N PHE A 179 13.29 -1.40 6.28
CA PHE A 179 12.31 -0.49 6.86
C PHE A 179 11.54 -1.21 7.97
N ASN A 180 11.06 -0.44 8.96
CA ASN A 180 10.26 -1.00 10.05
C ASN A 180 8.79 -0.99 9.65
N ILE A 181 8.10 -2.10 9.92
CA ILE A 181 6.64 -2.18 9.81
C ILE A 181 5.96 -1.74 11.12
N PRO A 182 4.66 -1.40 11.10
CA PRO A 182 3.93 -1.01 12.30
C PRO A 182 4.00 -2.06 13.41
N ASP A 183 3.92 -1.60 14.66
CA ASP A 183 3.70 -2.46 15.82
C ASP A 183 2.21 -2.46 16.18
N ARG A 184 1.59 -3.64 16.12
CA ARG A 184 0.19 -3.87 16.46
C ARG A 184 0.02 -4.79 17.66
N ARG A 185 1.10 -5.20 18.32
CA ARG A 185 1.00 -6.05 19.52
C ARG A 185 0.26 -5.31 20.63
N GLY A 186 -0.80 -5.92 21.15
CA GLY A 186 -1.64 -5.32 22.20
C GLY A 186 -2.49 -4.14 21.73
N VAL A 187 -2.57 -3.88 20.43
CA VAL A 187 -3.38 -2.81 19.83
C VAL A 187 -4.58 -3.44 19.10
N PHE A 188 -5.78 -2.99 19.44
CA PHE A 188 -7.00 -3.42 18.75
C PHE A 188 -7.45 -2.33 17.75
N PRO A 189 -7.76 -2.69 16.50
CA PRO A 189 -8.33 -1.74 15.55
C PRO A 189 -9.67 -1.25 16.10
N ARG A 190 -9.85 0.08 16.13
CA ARG A 190 -11.10 0.71 16.55
C ARG A 190 -11.61 1.61 15.46
N GLY A 191 -12.89 1.50 15.12
CA GLY A 191 -13.51 2.40 14.15
C GLY A 191 -13.50 3.85 14.66
N ALA A 192 -13.08 4.77 13.78
CA ALA A 192 -13.33 6.19 13.95
C ALA A 192 -14.81 6.46 13.62
N GLY A 193 -15.65 6.55 14.65
CA GLY A 193 -17.08 6.78 14.48
C GLY A 193 -17.35 8.19 13.95
N VAL A 194 -17.74 8.30 12.68
CA VAL A 194 -18.30 9.52 12.11
C VAL A 194 -19.78 9.59 12.50
N ARG A 195 -20.05 10.28 13.62
CA ARG A 195 -21.36 10.61 14.25
C ARG A 195 -21.93 9.57 15.24
N GLY A 196 -22.48 10.12 16.33
CA GLY A 196 -23.22 9.40 17.37
C GLY A 196 -22.46 9.28 18.70
N THR A 197 -22.38 10.39 19.45
CA THR A 197 -22.07 10.50 20.88
C THR A 197 -21.08 9.46 21.47
N ARG A 198 -19.78 9.73 21.37
CA ARG A 198 -18.70 8.92 21.97
C ARG A 198 -17.93 9.74 23.01
N ALA A 199 -18.60 10.08 24.11
CA ALA A 199 -18.02 10.90 25.17
C ALA A 199 -16.75 10.25 25.76
N LYS A 200 -15.62 10.96 25.75
CA LYS A 200 -14.61 10.79 26.80
C LYS A 200 -15.14 11.46 28.07
N ALA A 201 -14.61 11.10 29.24
CA ALA A 201 -14.99 11.64 30.55
C ALA A 201 -14.88 13.19 30.73
N ALA A 202 -14.72 13.96 29.65
CA ALA A 202 -14.71 15.42 29.61
C ALA A 202 -15.37 16.02 28.34
N GLY A 203 -16.41 15.40 27.78
CA GLY A 203 -17.34 16.06 26.86
C GLY A 203 -16.82 16.52 25.48
N GLY A 204 -15.61 16.14 25.06
CA GLY A 204 -15.08 16.44 23.72
C GLY A 204 -15.45 15.38 22.67
N ASN A 205 -15.63 15.82 21.41
CA ASN A 205 -15.82 14.93 20.25
C ASN A 205 -14.58 14.04 20.02
N TYR A 206 -14.81 12.82 19.53
CA TYR A 206 -13.74 11.92 19.11
C TYR A 206 -13.19 12.35 17.74
N ASP A 207 -11.93 12.74 17.69
CA ASP A 207 -11.14 12.86 16.46
C ASP A 207 -10.15 11.70 16.42
N GLY A 208 -10.25 10.85 15.39
CA GLY A 208 -9.32 9.74 15.16
C GLY A 208 -7.93 10.20 14.75
N GLY A 209 -7.76 11.49 14.45
CA GLY A 209 -6.56 12.06 13.88
C GLY A 209 -6.35 11.61 12.43
N PRO A 210 -5.34 12.18 11.75
CA PRO A 210 -4.92 11.71 10.43
C PRO A 210 -4.38 10.27 10.50
N VAL A 211 -4.25 9.61 9.34
CA VAL A 211 -3.67 8.27 9.22
C VAL A 211 -2.30 8.22 9.93
N GLY A 212 -2.13 7.27 10.86
CA GLY A 212 -0.91 7.09 11.66
C GLY A 212 -0.86 7.87 12.99
N TYR A 213 -1.95 8.52 13.42
CA TYR A 213 -2.01 9.20 14.71
C TYR A 213 -2.05 8.22 15.90
N ALA A 214 -1.08 8.33 16.82
CA ALA A 214 -0.98 7.51 18.03
C ALA A 214 -1.55 8.23 19.27
N GLY A 215 -2.88 8.23 19.42
CA GLY A 215 -3.54 8.81 20.60
C GLY A 215 -3.44 7.92 21.84
N GLN A 216 -3.05 8.48 23.00
CA GLN A 216 -3.08 7.78 24.30
C GLN A 216 -4.44 7.98 24.99
N ASP A 217 -5.17 6.89 25.28
CA ASP A 217 -6.38 6.92 26.12
C ASP A 217 -6.03 6.92 27.61
N ARG A 218 -5.42 8.00 28.12
CA ARG A 218 -4.86 8.03 29.48
C ARG A 218 -5.76 8.56 30.59
N PHE A 219 -7.06 8.74 30.35
CA PHE A 219 -7.99 9.15 31.41
C PHE A 219 -9.05 8.07 31.68
N GLN A 220 -8.78 7.22 32.67
CA GLN A 220 -9.82 6.60 33.50
C GLN A 220 -9.84 7.37 34.81
N GLY A 221 -10.79 8.30 34.93
CA GLY A 221 -11.14 8.86 36.24
C GLY A 221 -11.81 7.77 37.07
N LEU A 222 -11.41 7.67 38.34
CA LEU A 222 -12.04 6.82 39.36
C LEU A 222 -13.49 7.25 39.62
#